data_AF-A0A1W1VEY3-F1
#
_entry.id   AF-A0A1W1VEY3-F1
#
_cell.length_a   1.000
_cell.length_b   1.000
_cell.length_c   1.000
_cell.angle_alpha   90.00
_cell.angle_beta   90.00
_cell.angle_gamma   90.00
#
_symmetry.space_group_name_H-M   'P 1'
#
loop_
_entity.id
_entity.type
_entity.pdbx_description
1 polymer ?
#
loop_
_entity_poly.entity_id
_entity_poly.type
_entity_poly.pdbx_seq_one_letter_code
_entity_poly.pdbx_strand_id
1 'polypeptide(L)'
;MSYNHLTIEERSCIYQFLNLGMSIRKIAQALKRSPSTISREIKRNSSKIKVSRGSYTKYFPIKANDKYIDRRKDCHRKSKFSKDVIDYLTVKINEHWSPEQISNRNTNEIHELPSTSTIYRMIHAKKLPKTSMKNLRRKAKFKRPAEKRGKFNDKGRTIKKRPKEIYRRQELGHWEADTVESGRLDHK
;
A
#
# COMPACT_ATOMS: atom_id res chain seq x y z
N MET A 1 -12.43 -11.19 10.49
CA MET A 1 -12.65 -12.04 9.29
C MET A 1 -11.86 -11.44 8.14
N SER A 2 -10.85 -12.16 7.63
CA SER A 2 -10.09 -11.72 6.44
C SER A 2 -10.94 -11.95 5.19
N TYR A 3 -11.09 -10.92 4.35
CA TYR A 3 -11.79 -11.05 3.08
C TYR A 3 -10.86 -11.68 2.04
N ASN A 4 -11.08 -12.95 1.73
CA ASN A 4 -10.25 -13.71 0.80
C ASN A 4 -10.91 -13.77 -0.59
N HIS A 5 -10.22 -13.25 -1.60
CA HIS A 5 -10.65 -13.38 -2.99
C HIS A 5 -10.54 -14.82 -3.48
N LEU A 6 -11.27 -15.15 -4.56
CA LEU A 6 -11.11 -16.45 -5.23
C LEU A 6 -9.77 -16.48 -5.98
N THR A 7 -9.04 -17.58 -5.86
CA THR A 7 -7.81 -17.85 -6.62
C THR A 7 -8.13 -18.36 -8.03
N ILE A 8 -7.13 -18.40 -8.92
CA ILE A 8 -7.30 -19.02 -10.24
C ILE A 8 -7.63 -20.51 -10.14
N GLU A 9 -7.05 -21.22 -9.18
CA GLU A 9 -7.29 -22.64 -8.93
C GLU A 9 -8.73 -22.90 -8.50
N GLU A 10 -9.26 -22.10 -7.57
CA GLU A 10 -10.65 -22.19 -7.14
C GLU A 10 -11.60 -21.90 -8.32
N ARG A 11 -11.27 -20.93 -9.19
CA ARG A 11 -12.04 -20.66 -10.41
C ARG A 11 -12.00 -21.83 -11.40
N SER A 12 -10.86 -22.49 -11.56
CA SER A 12 -10.72 -23.70 -12.38
C SER A 12 -11.56 -24.84 -11.84
N CYS A 13 -11.59 -25.03 -10.52
CA CYS A 13 -12.46 -26.01 -9.87
C CYS A 13 -13.94 -25.70 -10.10
N ILE A 14 -14.36 -24.43 -9.96
CA ILE A 14 -15.74 -24.01 -10.26
C ILE A 14 -16.13 -24.40 -11.69
N TYR A 15 -15.25 -24.18 -12.66
CA TYR A 15 -15.51 -24.58 -14.05
C TYR A 15 -15.68 -26.09 -14.22
N GLN A 16 -14.78 -26.88 -13.64
CA GLN A 16 -14.86 -28.33 -13.70
C GLN A 16 -16.15 -28.85 -13.06
N PHE A 17 -16.50 -28.36 -11.86
CA PHE A 17 -17.72 -28.78 -11.18
C PHE A 17 -19.00 -28.35 -11.90
N LEU A 18 -19.00 -27.21 -12.58
CA LEU A 18 -20.12 -26.81 -13.44
C LEU A 18 -20.28 -27.74 -14.64
N ASN A 19 -19.18 -28.17 -15.27
CA ASN A 19 -19.24 -29.14 -16.37
C ASN A 19 -19.71 -30.52 -15.90
N LEU A 20 -19.45 -30.88 -14.64
CA LEU A 20 -19.98 -32.07 -13.99
C LEU A 20 -21.45 -31.93 -13.55
N GLY A 21 -22.09 -30.79 -13.79
CA GLY A 21 -23.49 -30.56 -13.43
C GLY A 21 -23.75 -30.40 -11.92
N MET A 22 -22.73 -30.08 -11.13
CA MET A 22 -22.90 -29.89 -9.69
C MET A 22 -23.70 -28.62 -9.35
N SER A 23 -24.57 -28.71 -8.34
CA SER A 23 -25.27 -27.53 -7.82
C SER A 23 -24.32 -26.54 -7.14
N ILE A 24 -24.68 -25.25 -7.16
CA ILE A 24 -23.90 -24.17 -6.52
C ILE A 24 -23.60 -24.47 -5.05
N ARG A 25 -24.55 -25.07 -4.31
CA ARG A 25 -24.36 -25.43 -2.90
C ARG A 25 -23.28 -26.50 -2.71
N LYS A 26 -23.26 -27.53 -3.57
CA LYS A 26 -22.23 -28.57 -3.55
C LYS A 26 -20.85 -27.99 -3.87
N ILE A 27 -20.76 -27.13 -4.89
CA ILE A 27 -19.51 -26.44 -5.27
C ILE A 27 -18.97 -25.61 -4.09
N ALA A 28 -19.86 -24.85 -3.44
CA ALA A 28 -19.51 -24.02 -2.30
C ALA A 28 -18.99 -24.85 -1.11
N GLN A 29 -19.62 -25.98 -0.83
CA GLN A 29 -19.18 -26.91 0.22
C GLN A 29 -17.80 -27.51 -0.10
N ALA A 30 -17.57 -27.95 -1.34
CA ALA A 30 -16.29 -28.51 -1.78
C ALA A 30 -15.14 -27.49 -1.67
N LEU A 31 -15.40 -26.23 -2.03
CA LEU A 31 -14.41 -25.13 -1.96
C LEU A 31 -14.35 -24.45 -0.58
N LYS A 32 -15.17 -24.89 0.39
CA LYS A 32 -15.32 -24.24 1.71
C LYS A 32 -15.59 -22.72 1.60
N ARG A 33 -16.41 -22.32 0.61
CA ARG A 33 -16.83 -20.93 0.37
C ARG A 33 -18.33 -20.79 0.61
N SER A 34 -18.82 -19.56 0.76
CA SER A 34 -20.27 -19.34 0.83
C SER A 34 -20.93 -19.59 -0.54
N PRO A 35 -22.14 -20.17 -0.58
CA PRO A 35 -22.90 -20.34 -1.83
C PRO A 35 -23.15 -19.02 -2.57
N SER A 36 -23.31 -17.93 -1.82
CA SER A 36 -23.47 -16.58 -2.36
C SER A 36 -22.22 -16.09 -3.09
N THR A 37 -21.01 -16.46 -2.65
CA THR A 37 -19.76 -16.11 -3.32
C THR A 37 -19.67 -16.78 -4.68
N ILE A 38 -19.95 -18.09 -4.73
CA ILE A 38 -19.93 -18.88 -5.98
C ILE A 38 -21.00 -18.37 -6.96
N SER A 39 -22.22 -18.14 -6.49
CA SER A 39 -23.31 -17.61 -7.32
C SER A 39 -22.96 -16.25 -7.94
N ARG A 40 -22.43 -15.31 -7.13
CA ARG A 40 -22.01 -13.98 -7.62
C ARG A 40 -20.84 -14.07 -8.60
N GLU A 41 -19.87 -14.95 -8.36
CA GLU A 41 -18.72 -15.16 -9.25
C GLU A 41 -19.18 -15.65 -10.63
N ILE A 42 -20.06 -16.66 -10.67
CA ILE A 42 -20.57 -17.23 -11.92
C ILE A 42 -21.38 -16.17 -12.67
N LYS A 43 -22.35 -15.53 -12.00
CA LYS A 43 -23.23 -14.52 -12.59
C LYS A 43 -22.46 -13.34 -13.17
N ARG A 44 -21.40 -12.88 -12.48
CA ARG A 44 -20.62 -11.70 -12.89
C ARG A 44 -19.66 -12.01 -14.03
N ASN A 45 -19.11 -13.22 -14.10
CA ASN A 45 -18.01 -13.53 -15.03
C ASN A 45 -18.40 -14.46 -16.18
N SER A 46 -19.60 -15.05 -16.20
CA SER A 46 -20.11 -15.83 -17.33
C SER A 46 -20.23 -15.00 -18.61
N SER A 47 -19.91 -15.60 -19.75
CA SER A 47 -20.03 -14.97 -21.08
C SER A 47 -21.10 -15.69 -21.91
N LYS A 48 -21.89 -14.93 -22.67
CA LYS A 48 -22.80 -15.47 -23.68
C LYS A 48 -21.99 -15.87 -24.91
N ILE A 49 -22.12 -17.13 -25.33
CA ILE A 49 -21.56 -17.69 -26.55
C ILE A 49 -22.70 -17.77 -27.57
N LYS A 50 -22.53 -17.12 -28.72
CA LYS A 50 -23.44 -17.24 -29.85
C LYS A 50 -23.11 -18.53 -30.62
N VAL A 51 -24.15 -19.24 -31.03
CA VAL A 51 -24.10 -20.45 -31.85
C VAL A 51 -25.08 -20.26 -32.99
N SER A 52 -24.91 -20.98 -34.10
CA SER A 52 -25.78 -20.89 -35.29
C SER A 52 -27.29 -21.00 -34.97
N ARG A 53 -27.65 -21.75 -33.91
CA ARG A 53 -29.05 -21.94 -33.47
C ARG A 53 -29.41 -21.26 -32.13
N GLY A 54 -28.65 -20.26 -31.68
CA GLY A 54 -29.01 -19.49 -30.48
C GLY A 54 -27.82 -18.97 -29.68
N SER A 55 -27.99 -18.84 -28.36
CA SER A 55 -26.88 -18.47 -27.47
C SER A 55 -26.99 -19.19 -26.13
N TYR A 56 -25.85 -19.54 -25.54
CA TYR A 56 -25.78 -20.12 -24.20
C TYR A 56 -24.74 -19.41 -23.35
N THR A 57 -24.86 -19.50 -22.02
CA THR A 57 -23.88 -18.88 -21.11
C THR A 57 -22.85 -19.91 -20.67
N LYS A 58 -21.56 -19.54 -20.71
CA LYS A 58 -20.47 -20.38 -20.22
C LYS A 58 -19.54 -19.59 -19.33
N TYR A 59 -19.13 -20.22 -18.24
CA TYR A 59 -18.12 -19.70 -17.33
C TYR A 59 -16.72 -20.10 -17.82
N PHE A 60 -15.75 -19.18 -17.78
CA PHE A 60 -14.36 -19.45 -18.13
C PHE A 60 -13.43 -18.93 -17.03
N PRO A 61 -12.61 -19.79 -16.40
CA PRO A 61 -11.73 -19.40 -15.28
C PRO A 61 -10.75 -18.29 -15.62
N ILE A 62 -10.05 -18.43 -16.76
CA ILE A 62 -9.02 -17.49 -17.21
C ILE A 62 -9.64 -16.09 -17.42
N LYS A 63 -10.72 -16.02 -18.20
CA LYS A 63 -11.45 -14.75 -18.44
C LYS A 63 -11.99 -14.14 -17.15
N ALA A 64 -12.46 -14.95 -16.20
CA ALA A 64 -12.94 -14.48 -14.92
C ALA A 64 -11.79 -13.88 -14.07
N ASN A 65 -10.62 -14.50 -14.12
CA ASN A 65 -9.41 -14.02 -13.46
C ASN A 65 -8.89 -12.73 -14.09
N ASP A 66 -8.84 -12.63 -15.42
CA ASP A 66 -8.43 -11.42 -16.13
C ASP A 66 -9.35 -10.24 -15.78
N LYS A 67 -10.67 -10.46 -15.86
CA LYS A 67 -11.68 -9.48 -15.41
C LYS A 67 -11.50 -9.08 -13.94
N TYR A 68 -11.06 -9.99 -13.08
CA TYR A 68 -10.76 -9.68 -11.69
C TYR A 68 -9.51 -8.81 -11.57
N ILE A 69 -8.43 -9.14 -12.27
CA ILE A 69 -7.19 -8.36 -12.31
C ILE A 69 -7.47 -6.93 -12.80
N ASP A 70 -8.25 -6.77 -13.86
CA ASP A 70 -8.57 -5.44 -14.40
C ASP A 70 -9.41 -4.63 -13.42
N ARG A 71 -10.47 -5.21 -12.84
CA ARG A 71 -11.25 -4.56 -11.77
C ARG A 71 -10.40 -4.22 -10.55
N ARG A 72 -9.40 -5.05 -10.23
CA ARG A 72 -8.46 -4.77 -9.13
C ARG A 72 -7.55 -3.61 -9.46
N LYS A 73 -7.10 -3.41 -10.70
CA LYS A 73 -6.35 -2.19 -11.06
C LYS A 73 -7.16 -0.94 -10.76
N ASP A 74 -8.45 -0.96 -11.08
CA ASP A 74 -9.36 0.18 -10.91
C ASP A 74 -9.95 0.35 -9.50
N CYS A 75 -9.79 -0.62 -8.59
CA CYS A 75 -10.38 -0.53 -7.25
C CYS A 75 -9.66 0.46 -6.32
N HIS A 76 -8.57 1.07 -6.79
CA HIS A 76 -7.77 2.02 -6.04
C HIS A 76 -8.23 3.45 -6.34
N ARG A 77 -7.98 4.36 -5.41
CA ARG A 77 -8.20 5.78 -5.63
C ARG A 77 -7.32 6.26 -6.79
N LYS A 78 -7.95 6.69 -7.89
CA LYS A 78 -7.25 7.32 -9.02
C LYS A 78 -6.47 8.55 -8.56
N SER A 79 -5.34 8.82 -9.20
CA SER A 79 -4.58 10.06 -8.96
C SER A 79 -5.48 11.25 -9.31
N LYS A 80 -5.52 12.25 -8.42
CA LYS A 80 -6.22 13.51 -8.71
C LYS A 80 -5.44 14.42 -9.66
N PHE A 81 -4.13 14.17 -9.81
CA PHE A 81 -3.23 15.07 -10.51
C PHE A 81 -3.08 14.65 -11.97
N SER A 82 -3.25 15.63 -12.88
CA SER A 82 -2.96 15.47 -14.31
C SER A 82 -1.48 15.13 -14.52
N LYS A 83 -1.19 14.55 -15.69
CA LYS A 83 0.18 14.31 -16.14
C LYS A 83 0.99 15.60 -16.20
N ASP A 84 0.37 16.70 -16.61
CA ASP A 84 1.03 18.01 -16.73
C ASP A 84 1.53 18.52 -15.37
N VAL A 85 0.73 18.31 -14.31
CA VAL A 85 1.12 18.65 -12.94
C VAL A 85 2.32 17.80 -12.50
N ILE A 86 2.29 16.51 -12.79
CA ILE A 86 3.40 15.59 -12.46
C ILE A 86 4.68 16.01 -13.18
N ASP A 87 4.58 16.30 -14.48
CA ASP A 87 5.72 16.69 -15.30
C ASP A 87 6.31 18.03 -14.82
N TYR A 88 5.47 19.03 -14.55
CA TYR A 88 5.92 20.29 -13.96
C TYR A 88 6.62 20.10 -12.60
N LEU A 89 6.03 19.32 -11.70
CA LEU A 89 6.66 19.01 -10.42
C LEU A 89 8.03 18.34 -10.60
N THR A 90 8.14 17.42 -11.56
CA THR A 90 9.42 16.72 -11.81
C THR A 90 10.50 17.68 -12.30
N VAL A 91 10.16 18.59 -13.23
CA VAL A 91 11.08 19.60 -13.75
C VAL A 91 11.54 20.52 -12.61
N LYS A 92 10.61 21.07 -11.82
CA LYS A 92 10.96 22.01 -10.74
C LYS A 92 11.74 21.39 -9.59
N ILE A 93 11.43 20.15 -9.22
CA ILE A 93 12.21 19.43 -8.21
C ILE A 93 13.64 19.17 -8.72
N ASN A 94 13.82 18.89 -10.01
CA ASN A 94 15.15 18.69 -10.60
C ASN A 94 15.94 20.00 -10.75
N GLU A 95 15.27 21.14 -10.88
CA GLU A 95 15.87 22.49 -10.76
C GLU A 95 16.20 22.88 -9.30
N HIS A 96 16.10 21.95 -8.33
CA HIS A 96 16.36 22.17 -6.90
C HIS A 96 15.38 23.13 -6.19
N TRP A 97 14.16 23.30 -6.71
CA TRP A 97 13.13 24.07 -6.02
C TRP A 97 12.61 23.31 -4.78
N SER A 98 12.30 24.07 -3.72
CA SER A 98 11.65 23.48 -2.54
C SER A 98 10.15 23.24 -2.82
N PRO A 99 9.53 22.20 -2.21
CA PRO A 99 8.10 21.94 -2.37
C PRO A 99 7.22 23.12 -1.93
N GLU A 100 7.66 23.91 -0.94
CA GLU A 100 7.02 25.16 -0.50
C GLU A 100 7.04 26.24 -1.57
N GLN A 101 8.17 26.43 -2.25
CA GLN A 101 8.25 27.36 -3.37
C GLN A 101 7.36 26.95 -4.53
N ILE A 102 7.25 25.65 -4.77
CA ILE A 102 6.42 25.13 -5.86
C ILE A 102 4.93 25.30 -5.54
N SER A 103 4.47 24.96 -4.32
CA SER A 103 3.05 25.06 -3.98
C SER A 103 2.52 26.48 -3.90
N ASN A 104 3.36 27.44 -3.49
CA ASN A 104 2.95 28.82 -3.24
C ASN A 104 3.13 29.72 -4.48
N ARG A 105 3.55 29.15 -5.61
CA ARG A 105 3.76 29.90 -6.84
C ARG A 105 2.53 29.80 -7.72
N ASN A 106 1.93 30.95 -8.03
CA ASN A 106 0.88 31.01 -9.04
C ASN A 106 1.52 30.89 -10.43
N THR A 107 1.04 29.94 -11.23
CA THR A 107 1.47 29.72 -12.61
C THR A 107 0.27 29.81 -13.53
N ASN A 108 0.40 30.51 -14.65
CA ASN A 108 -0.68 30.65 -15.64
C ASN A 108 -0.99 29.32 -16.36
N GLU A 109 -0.01 28.40 -16.39
CA GLU A 109 -0.11 27.11 -17.09
C GLU A 109 -0.78 26.01 -16.25
N ILE A 110 -0.74 26.10 -14.90
CA ILE A 110 -1.28 25.08 -14.01
C ILE A 110 -2.12 25.74 -12.93
N HIS A 111 -3.43 25.49 -12.99
CA HIS A 111 -4.41 26.10 -12.10
C HIS A 111 -4.43 25.48 -10.70
N GLU A 112 -4.18 24.17 -10.58
CA GLU A 112 -4.27 23.44 -9.31
C GLU A 112 -2.96 22.74 -8.96
N LEU A 113 -2.09 23.44 -8.23
CA LEU A 113 -0.88 22.85 -7.67
C LEU A 113 -1.16 22.10 -6.37
N PRO A 114 -0.50 20.95 -6.12
CA PRO A 114 -0.67 20.24 -4.86
C PRO A 114 -0.04 21.01 -3.70
N SER A 115 -0.61 20.85 -2.50
CA SER A 115 -0.01 21.38 -1.27
C SER A 115 1.37 20.75 -1.00
N THR A 116 2.21 21.45 -0.24
CA THR A 116 3.56 21.01 0.15
C THR A 116 3.61 19.58 0.67
N SER A 117 2.72 19.25 1.63
CA SER A 117 2.60 17.91 2.20
C SER A 117 2.29 16.86 1.14
N THR A 118 1.51 17.22 0.13
CA THR A 118 1.15 16.34 -0.99
C THR A 118 2.34 16.09 -1.90
N ILE A 119 3.11 17.13 -2.22
CA ILE A 119 4.34 17.01 -3.01
C ILE A 119 5.32 16.07 -2.30
N TYR A 120 5.53 16.24 -0.98
CA TYR A 120 6.37 15.32 -0.20
C TYR A 120 5.85 13.87 -0.24
N ARG A 121 4.54 13.66 -0.02
CA ARG A 121 3.94 12.31 -0.14
C ARG A 121 4.16 11.70 -1.53
N MET A 122 4.09 12.51 -2.60
CA MET A 122 4.34 12.06 -3.97
C MET A 122 5.80 11.66 -4.20
N ILE A 123 6.76 12.41 -3.64
CA ILE A 123 8.19 12.07 -3.69
C ILE A 123 8.45 10.77 -2.93
N HIS A 124 7.95 10.63 -1.70
CA HIS A 124 8.14 9.42 -0.89
C HIS A 124 7.50 8.18 -1.53
N ALA A 125 6.33 8.33 -2.15
CA ALA A 125 5.64 7.27 -2.87
C ALA A 125 6.24 6.97 -4.27
N LYS A 126 7.34 7.63 -4.66
CA LYS A 126 7.99 7.52 -5.97
C LYS A 126 7.05 7.72 -7.16
N LYS A 127 6.03 8.58 -6.99
CA LYS A 127 5.06 8.91 -8.05
C LYS A 127 5.57 9.94 -9.05
N LEU A 128 6.66 10.64 -8.71
CA LEU A 128 7.31 11.62 -9.57
C LEU A 128 8.55 10.97 -10.20
N PRO A 129 8.57 10.73 -11.52
CA PRO A 129 9.69 10.07 -12.19
C PRO A 129 10.99 10.85 -12.02
N LYS A 130 12.11 10.13 -11.82
CA LYS A 130 13.48 10.67 -11.74
C LYS A 130 13.72 11.73 -10.66
N THR A 131 12.78 11.92 -9.72
CA THR A 131 12.98 12.82 -8.58
C THR A 131 13.45 12.04 -7.36
N SER A 132 14.33 12.66 -6.57
CA SER A 132 14.82 12.11 -5.31
C SER A 132 14.85 13.20 -4.25
N MET A 133 14.73 12.81 -2.98
CA MET A 133 14.98 13.70 -1.83
C MET A 133 16.36 14.39 -1.90
N LYS A 134 17.31 13.81 -2.65
CA LYS A 134 18.62 14.43 -2.92
C LYS A 134 18.53 15.73 -3.72
N ASN A 135 17.52 15.86 -4.57
CA ASN A 135 17.31 17.04 -5.42
C ASN A 135 16.66 18.18 -4.63
N LEU A 136 16.05 17.89 -3.48
CA LEU A 136 15.48 18.94 -2.63
C LEU A 136 16.60 19.74 -1.95
N ARG A 137 16.41 21.06 -1.92
CA ARG A 137 17.32 21.97 -1.21
C ARG A 137 17.34 21.61 0.28
N ARG A 138 18.45 21.04 0.74
CA ARG A 138 18.69 20.84 2.16
C ARG A 138 19.28 22.11 2.73
N LYS A 139 18.82 22.54 3.91
CA LYS A 139 19.57 23.51 4.71
C LYS A 139 21.00 22.98 4.83
N ALA A 140 21.99 23.86 4.62
CA ALA A 140 23.40 23.53 4.84
C ALA A 140 23.57 22.84 6.20
N LYS A 141 24.59 21.97 6.34
CA LYS A 141 24.82 21.17 7.56
C LYS A 141 24.60 22.04 8.80
N PHE A 142 23.49 21.82 9.51
CA PHE A 142 23.25 22.47 10.79
C PHE A 142 24.27 21.88 11.75
N LYS A 143 25.35 22.63 12.02
CA LYS A 143 26.23 22.32 13.13
C LYS A 143 25.41 22.51 14.39
N ARG A 144 24.83 21.42 14.91
CA ARG A 144 24.25 21.44 16.25
C ARG A 144 25.31 22.03 17.18
N PRO A 145 24.97 22.99 18.05
CA PRO A 145 25.91 23.46 19.06
C PRO A 145 26.49 22.24 19.77
N ALA A 146 27.82 22.21 19.93
CA ALA A 146 28.46 21.14 20.68
C ALA A 146 27.78 21.03 22.04
N GLU A 147 27.29 19.84 22.39
CA GLU A 147 26.63 19.60 23.66
C GLU A 147 27.66 19.77 24.79
N LYS A 148 27.58 20.91 25.50
CA LYS A 148 28.49 21.26 26.61
C LYS A 148 28.02 20.70 27.95
N ARG A 149 26.83 20.09 28.00
CA ARG A 149 26.35 19.42 29.22
C ARG A 149 27.17 18.16 29.44
N GLY A 150 27.66 17.96 30.66
CA GLY A 150 28.37 16.75 31.02
C GLY A 150 27.51 15.53 30.69
N LYS A 151 28.07 14.56 29.97
CA LYS A 151 27.41 13.28 29.80
C LYS A 151 27.50 12.56 31.14
N PHE A 152 26.37 12.06 31.60
CA PHE A 152 26.29 11.06 32.65
C PHE A 152 27.12 9.84 32.20
N ASN A 153 28.39 9.84 32.60
CA ASN A 153 29.37 8.77 32.43
C ASN A 153 29.38 7.87 33.67
N ASP A 154 28.28 7.83 34.42
CA ASP A 154 27.97 6.68 35.23
C ASP A 154 28.17 5.49 34.31
N LYS A 155 29.08 4.60 34.72
CA LYS A 155 29.36 3.31 34.08
C LYS A 155 28.13 2.39 34.22
N GLY A 156 26.94 2.95 34.06
CA GLY A 156 25.64 2.34 34.18
C GLY A 156 25.59 1.15 33.25
N ARG A 157 25.02 0.07 33.78
CA ARG A 157 24.76 -1.13 33.00
C ARG A 157 23.86 -0.72 31.83
N THR A 158 24.35 -0.87 30.61
CA THR A 158 23.51 -0.73 29.42
C THR A 158 22.32 -1.66 29.55
N ILE A 159 21.18 -1.33 28.94
CA ILE A 159 19.97 -2.17 28.97
C ILE A 159 20.28 -3.61 28.55
N LYS A 160 21.26 -3.80 27.65
CA LYS A 160 21.76 -5.11 27.21
C LYS A 160 22.42 -5.94 28.31
N LYS A 161 23.00 -5.31 29.34
CA LYS A 161 23.69 -5.94 30.48
C LYS A 161 22.76 -6.15 31.67
N ARG A 162 21.44 -6.02 31.50
CA ARG A 162 20.48 -6.18 32.59
C ARG A 162 20.28 -7.67 32.93
N PRO A 163 20.16 -8.04 34.22
CA PRO A 163 19.85 -9.41 34.61
C PRO A 163 18.49 -9.85 34.02
N LYS A 164 18.38 -11.15 33.73
CA LYS A 164 17.22 -11.74 33.03
C LYS A 164 15.93 -11.62 33.84
N GLU A 165 16.02 -11.58 35.17
CA GLU A 165 14.91 -11.47 36.10
C GLU A 165 14.07 -10.20 35.89
N ILE A 166 14.70 -9.10 35.47
CA ILE A 166 14.03 -7.82 35.20
C ILE A 166 12.98 -7.97 34.09
N TYR A 167 13.24 -8.82 33.09
CA TYR A 167 12.28 -9.07 32.00
C TYR A 167 11.00 -9.75 32.47
N ARG A 168 11.01 -10.40 33.65
CA ARG A 168 9.83 -11.08 34.21
C ARG A 168 8.84 -10.10 34.84
N ARG A 169 9.26 -8.86 35.14
CA ARG A 169 8.41 -7.79 35.70
C ARG A 169 7.63 -8.21 36.97
N GLN A 170 8.24 -9.01 37.84
CA GLN A 170 7.58 -9.55 39.04
C GLN A 170 7.74 -8.69 40.30
N GLU A 171 8.73 -7.79 40.34
CA GLU A 171 9.05 -6.96 41.50
C GLU A 171 8.81 -5.47 41.20
N LEU A 172 8.46 -4.73 42.25
CA LEU A 172 8.28 -3.29 42.21
C LEU A 172 9.64 -2.62 41.94
N GLY A 173 9.81 -2.05 40.75
CA GLY A 173 11.09 -1.55 40.21
C GLY A 173 11.50 -2.16 38.87
N HIS A 174 10.94 -3.33 38.51
CA HIS A 174 11.09 -3.94 37.17
C HIS A 174 10.03 -3.46 36.17
N TRP A 175 9.04 -2.70 36.64
CA TRP A 175 7.97 -2.16 35.83
C TRP A 175 8.46 -0.88 35.14
N GLU A 176 8.99 -1.02 33.94
CA GLU A 176 9.27 0.12 33.07
C GLU A 176 7.93 0.76 32.65
N ALA A 177 7.73 2.04 32.95
CA ALA A 177 6.68 2.82 32.32
C ALA A 177 7.06 3.03 30.84
N ASP A 178 6.24 2.53 29.91
CA ASP A 178 6.42 2.60 28.45
C ASP A 178 6.31 4.03 27.87
N THR A 179 6.69 5.07 28.61
CA THR A 179 6.59 6.46 28.14
C THR A 179 7.81 6.93 27.33
N VAL A 180 8.80 6.06 27.10
CA VAL A 180 10.01 6.41 26.34
C VAL A 180 10.05 5.64 25.02
N GLU A 181 9.54 6.25 23.95
CA GLU A 181 9.67 5.72 22.58
C GLU A 181 11.15 5.81 22.15
N SER A 182 11.80 4.67 21.92
CA SER A 182 13.16 4.66 21.35
C SER A 182 13.13 5.21 19.93
N GLY A 183 14.07 6.11 19.60
CA GLY A 183 14.17 6.74 18.27
C GLY A 183 14.17 5.71 17.14
N ARG A 184 13.31 5.92 16.13
CA ARG A 184 13.18 5.06 14.96
C ARG A 184 14.50 5.02 14.20
N LEU A 185 15.12 3.85 14.13
CA LEU A 185 16.26 3.60 13.27
C LEU A 185 15.74 3.41 11.84
N ASP A 186 15.98 4.40 10.99
CA ASP A 186 15.82 4.25 9.55
C ASP A 186 16.78 3.15 9.07
N HIS A 187 16.21 2.01 8.62
CA HIS A 187 16.97 1.01 7.87
C HIS A 187 17.42 1.66 6.56
N LYS A 188 18.75 1.77 6.40
CA LYS A 188 19.42 2.21 5.17
C LYS A 188 19.06 1.33 3.98
#